data_AF-A0A952FLS6-F1
#
_entry.id   AF-A0A952FLS6-F1
#
_cell.length_a   1.000
_cell.length_b   1.000
_cell.length_c   1.000
_cell.angle_alpha   90.00
_cell.angle_beta   90.00
_cell.angle_gamma   90.00
#
_symmetry.space_group_name_H-M   'P 1'
#
loop_
_entity.id
_entity.type
_entity.pdbx_description
1 polymer ?
#
loop_
_entity_poly.entity_id
_entity_poly.type
_entity_poly.pdbx_seq_one_letter_code
_entity_poly.pdbx_strand_id
1 'polypeptide(L)'
;GSLDSLRPFGTFVSFGSASGPIPPFDITLLMRKGSLFATWQLLFEHLRKREDVLAMSRDLFDVVAGGAVAVPVRDRLPLAEAAEAHRRLEARETTGATVLLP
;
A
#
# COMPACT_ATOMS: atom_id res chain seq x y z
N GLY A 1 12.02 6.59 14.21
CA GLY A 1 11.16 5.61 13.51
C GLY A 1 9.95 6.31 12.93
N SER A 2 9.11 5.64 12.14
CA SER A 2 7.99 6.29 11.42
C SER A 2 7.02 7.10 12.31
N LEU A 3 6.87 6.73 13.59
CA LEU A 3 6.07 7.47 14.56
C LEU A 3 6.64 8.85 14.94
N ASP A 4 7.96 9.04 14.83
CA ASP A 4 8.64 10.31 15.16
C ASP A 4 8.43 11.38 14.07
N SER A 5 7.96 10.98 12.90
CA SER A 5 7.71 11.87 11.76
C SER A 5 6.32 12.51 11.79
N LEU A 6 5.49 12.16 12.77
CA LEU A 6 4.10 12.62 12.88
C LEU A 6 4.00 13.90 13.69
N ARG A 7 3.18 14.84 13.22
CA ARG A 7 2.73 15.99 14.02
C ARG A 7 1.83 15.51 15.17
N PRO A 8 1.63 16.33 16.23
CA PRO A 8 0.63 16.05 17.26
C PRO A 8 -0.74 15.73 16.65
N PHE A 9 -1.43 14.72 17.22
CA PHE A 9 -2.69 14.17 16.72
C PHE A 9 -2.63 13.60 15.29
N GLY A 10 -1.44 13.29 14.79
CA GLY A 10 -1.24 12.62 13.50
C GLY A 10 -1.65 11.14 13.53
N THR A 11 -1.87 10.57 12.34
CA THR A 11 -2.28 9.17 12.17
C THR A 11 -1.15 8.35 11.55
N PHE A 12 -0.73 7.32 12.25
CA PHE A 12 0.09 6.25 11.71
C PHE A 12 -0.82 5.21 11.02
N VAL A 13 -0.65 5.02 9.71
CA VAL A 13 -1.39 4.02 8.93
C VAL A 13 -0.43 2.93 8.47
N SER A 14 -0.62 1.73 8.99
CA SER A 14 0.06 0.54 8.48
C SER A 14 -0.85 -0.17 7.47
N PHE A 15 -0.33 -0.47 6.27
CA PHE A 15 -1.05 -1.18 5.21
C PHE A 15 -0.22 -2.33 4.60
N GLY A 16 0.97 -2.61 5.14
CA GLY A 16 1.87 -3.63 4.60
C GLY A 16 3.07 -3.90 5.50
N SER A 17 3.81 -4.96 5.18
CA SER A 17 4.91 -5.49 5.98
C SER A 17 6.10 -5.95 5.11
N ALA A 18 6.42 -5.18 4.06
CA ALA A 18 7.47 -5.53 3.10
C ALA A 18 8.88 -5.67 3.74
N SER A 19 9.13 -4.98 4.85
CA SER A 19 10.37 -5.09 5.64
C SER A 19 10.27 -6.12 6.78
N GLY A 20 9.19 -6.90 6.84
CA GLY A 20 8.87 -7.80 7.94
C GLY A 20 7.71 -7.32 8.82
N PRO A 21 7.28 -8.16 9.78
CA PRO A 21 6.18 -7.85 10.69
C PRO A 21 6.53 -6.70 11.63
N ILE A 22 5.52 -5.93 12.04
CA ILE A 22 5.67 -4.87 13.04
C ILE A 22 5.67 -5.52 14.43
N PRO A 23 6.73 -5.37 15.24
CA PRO A 23 6.73 -5.88 16.61
C PRO A 23 5.67 -5.20 17.48
N PRO A 24 5.16 -5.87 18.52
CA PRO A 24 4.30 -5.23 19.52
C PRO A 24 4.99 -4.00 20.14
N PHE A 25 4.23 -2.94 20.38
CA PHE A 25 4.71 -1.75 21.08
C PHE A 25 3.70 -1.28 22.14
N ASP A 26 4.19 -0.56 23.15
CA ASP A 26 3.36 0.01 24.21
C ASP A 26 2.47 1.12 23.65
N ILE A 27 1.15 0.98 23.80
CA ILE A 27 0.16 1.95 23.31
C ILE A 27 0.34 3.34 23.94
N THR A 28 0.88 3.43 25.16
CA THR A 28 1.17 4.71 25.82
C THR A 28 2.23 5.52 25.08
N LEU A 29 3.00 4.89 24.19
CA LEU A 29 3.91 5.57 23.27
C LEU A 29 3.18 6.60 22.40
N LEU A 30 1.95 6.31 21.97
CA LEU A 30 1.16 7.21 21.13
C LEU A 30 0.81 8.50 21.88
N MET A 31 0.44 8.40 23.15
CA MET A 31 0.22 9.55 24.04
C MET A 31 1.48 10.40 24.15
N ARG A 32 2.63 9.77 24.46
CA ARG A 32 3.92 10.46 24.64
C ARG A 32 4.43 11.14 23.37
N LYS A 33 4.05 10.63 22.20
CA LYS A 33 4.44 11.20 20.88
C LYS A 33 3.46 12.24 20.35
N GLY A 34 2.67 12.86 21.23
CA GLY A 34 1.74 13.92 20.88
C GLY A 34 0.33 13.42 20.58
N SER A 35 -0.15 12.44 21.37
CA SER A 35 -1.52 11.91 21.26
C SER A 35 -1.87 11.41 19.86
N LEU A 36 -1.01 10.56 19.31
CA LEU A 36 -1.15 10.01 17.97
C LEU A 36 -2.27 8.97 17.87
N PHE A 37 -2.79 8.81 16.65
CA PHE A 37 -3.65 7.68 16.26
C PHE A 37 -2.82 6.63 15.52
N ALA A 38 -3.16 5.36 15.68
CA ALA A 38 -2.54 4.28 14.93
C ALA A 38 -3.61 3.31 14.41
N THR A 39 -3.46 2.86 13.17
CA THR A 39 -4.41 1.91 12.58
C THR A 39 -3.73 0.96 11.59
N TRP A 40 -4.28 -0.24 11.48
CA TRP A 40 -3.97 -1.20 10.42
C TRP A 40 -5.12 -1.21 9.42
N GLN A 41 -4.81 -1.09 8.14
CA GLN A 41 -5.82 -1.04 7.08
C GLN A 41 -5.69 -2.25 6.16
N LEU A 42 -6.83 -2.88 5.89
CA LEU A 42 -6.95 -4.00 4.95
C LEU A 42 -7.88 -3.57 3.81
N LEU A 43 -7.42 -3.69 2.56
CA LEU A 43 -8.19 -3.26 1.39
C LEU A 43 -9.58 -3.94 1.33
N PHE A 44 -9.65 -5.22 1.71
CA PHE A 44 -10.90 -5.98 1.66
C PHE A 44 -12.00 -5.45 2.59
N GLU A 45 -11.65 -4.76 3.68
CA GLU A 45 -12.64 -4.09 4.54
C GLU A 45 -13.26 -2.87 3.85
N HIS A 46 -12.46 -2.13 3.07
CA HIS A 46 -12.93 -1.00 2.27
C HIS A 46 -13.76 -1.44 1.05
N LEU A 47 -13.53 -2.66 0.55
CA LEU A 47 -14.19 -3.22 -0.62
C LEU A 47 -15.30 -4.23 -0.28
N ARG A 48 -15.83 -4.20 0.95
CA ARG A 48 -16.74 -5.24 1.46
C ARG A 48 -18.06 -5.31 0.71
N LYS A 49 -18.57 -4.20 0.18
CA LYS A 49 -19.78 -4.16 -0.64
C LYS A 49 -19.44 -3.88 -2.09
N ARG A 50 -20.29 -4.39 -2.99
CA ARG A 50 -20.13 -4.16 -4.43
C ARG A 50 -20.17 -2.67 -4.78
N GLU A 51 -21.04 -1.91 -4.12
CA GLU A 51 -21.18 -0.48 -4.36
C GLU A 51 -19.89 0.28 -4.04
N ASP A 52 -19.22 -0.11 -2.94
CA ASP A 52 -17.93 0.46 -2.52
C ASP A 52 -16.84 0.17 -3.56
N VAL A 53 -16.77 -1.07 -4.05
CA VAL A 53 -15.81 -1.45 -5.11
C VAL A 53 -16.02 -0.62 -6.37
N LEU A 54 -17.28 -0.47 -6.81
CA LEU A 54 -17.60 0.31 -8.00
C LEU A 54 -17.31 1.80 -7.81
N ALA A 55 -17.60 2.36 -6.64
CA ALA A 55 -17.29 3.76 -6.32
C ALA A 55 -15.78 4.01 -6.35
N MET A 56 -15.00 3.24 -5.58
CA MET A 56 -13.54 3.40 -5.51
C MET A 56 -12.85 3.14 -6.85
N SER A 57 -13.36 2.18 -7.64
CA SER A 57 -12.84 1.92 -8.98
C SER A 57 -13.09 3.09 -9.92
N ARG A 58 -14.28 3.72 -9.87
CA ARG A 58 -14.58 4.92 -10.65
C ARG A 58 -13.63 6.06 -10.29
N ASP A 59 -13.48 6.36 -9.00
CA ASP A 59 -12.57 7.41 -8.53
C ASP A 59 -11.14 7.18 -9.03
N LEU A 60 -10.64 5.94 -8.97
CA LEU A 60 -9.33 5.58 -9.49
C LEU A 60 -9.22 5.79 -11.00
N PHE A 61 -10.19 5.28 -11.79
CA PHE A 61 -10.14 5.41 -13.24
C PHE A 61 -10.31 6.85 -13.71
N ASP A 62 -11.11 7.66 -13.02
CA ASP A 62 -11.30 9.08 -13.35
C ASP A 62 -9.99 9.86 -13.18
N VAL A 63 -9.23 9.65 -12.09
CA VAL A 63 -7.94 10.33 -11.89
C VAL A 63 -6.84 9.84 -12.84
N VAL A 64 -6.88 8.57 -13.24
CA VAL A 64 -5.94 8.00 -14.21
C VAL A 64 -6.26 8.51 -15.61
N ALA A 65 -7.53 8.46 -16.03
CA ALA A 65 -7.97 8.97 -17.32
C ALA A 65 -7.78 10.50 -17.43
N GLY A 66 -7.97 11.23 -16.33
CA GLY A 66 -7.69 12.66 -16.22
C GLY A 66 -6.20 13.02 -16.19
N GLY A 67 -5.29 12.04 -16.16
CA GLY A 67 -3.84 12.25 -16.18
C GLY A 67 -3.24 12.78 -14.87
N ALA A 68 -4.04 12.93 -13.82
CA ALA A 68 -3.54 13.32 -12.49
C ALA A 68 -2.66 12.22 -11.87
N VAL A 69 -2.92 10.96 -12.23
CA VAL A 69 -2.12 9.80 -11.83
C VAL A 69 -1.66 9.03 -13.07
N ALA A 70 -0.35 8.86 -13.21
CA ALA A 70 0.24 7.98 -14.21
C ALA A 70 0.65 6.64 -13.59
N VAL A 71 0.27 5.52 -14.23
CA VAL A 71 0.59 4.16 -13.77
C VAL A 71 1.59 3.51 -14.75
N PRO A 72 2.91 3.70 -14.56
CA PRO A 72 3.90 3.14 -15.47
C PRO A 72 4.02 1.62 -15.29
N VAL A 73 3.74 0.88 -16.36
CA VAL A 73 4.06 -0.55 -16.47
C VAL A 73 5.50 -0.69 -16.95
N ARG A 74 6.41 -0.95 -16.02
CA ARG A 74 7.86 -1.00 -16.25
C ARG A 74 8.31 -2.36 -16.76
N ASP A 75 7.74 -3.42 -16.21
CA ASP A 75 8.10 -4.79 -16.55
C ASP A 75 6.87 -5.55 -17.08
N ARG A 76 7.11 -6.34 -18.13
CA ARG A 76 6.14 -7.28 -18.71
C ARG A 76 6.84 -8.61 -18.85
N LEU A 77 6.39 -9.61 -18.11
CA LEU A 77 6.99 -10.94 -18.12
C LEU A 77 5.93 -11.96 -18.55
N PRO A 78 6.30 -13.03 -19.27
CA PRO A 78 5.40 -14.16 -19.48
C PRO A 78 4.92 -14.72 -18.13
N LEU A 79 3.69 -15.22 -18.07
CA LEU A 79 3.12 -15.84 -16.87
C LEU A 79 3.99 -17.01 -16.38
N ALA A 80 4.64 -17.73 -17.31
CA ALA A 80 5.62 -18.78 -17.01
C ALA A 80 6.81 -18.29 -16.17
N GLU A 81 7.10 -16.99 -16.15
CA GLU A 81 8.20 -16.35 -15.41
C GLU A 81 7.75 -15.72 -14.08
N ALA A 82 6.56 -16.07 -13.56
CA ALA A 82 6.07 -15.54 -12.28
C ALA A 82 7.08 -15.69 -11.14
N ALA A 83 7.84 -16.79 -11.08
CA ALA A 83 8.88 -16.98 -10.08
C ALA A 83 10.00 -15.93 -10.15
N GLU A 84 10.38 -15.50 -11.37
CA GLU A 84 11.36 -14.43 -11.56
C GLU A 84 10.78 -13.07 -11.15
N ALA A 85 9.52 -12.79 -11.50
CA ALA A 85 8.84 -11.58 -11.08
C ALA A 85 8.85 -11.42 -9.55
N HIS A 86 8.60 -12.51 -8.81
CA HIS A 86 8.68 -12.53 -7.35
C HIS A 86 10.09 -12.31 -6.83
N ARG A 87 11.11 -12.99 -7.39
CA ARG A 87 12.52 -12.80 -7.00
C ARG A 87 12.94 -11.32 -7.12
N ARG A 88 12.63 -10.69 -8.26
CA ARG A 88 12.95 -9.27 -8.49
C ARG A 88 12.21 -8.35 -7.53
N LEU A 89 10.93 -8.63 -7.24
CA LEU A 89 10.13 -7.86 -6.30
C LEU A 89 10.71 -7.92 -4.87
N GLU A 90 11.05 -9.13 -4.39
CA GLU A 90 11.61 -9.35 -3.06
C GLU A 90 13.03 -8.76 -2.92
N ALA A 91 13.84 -8.85 -3.98
CA ALA A 91 15.16 -8.24 -4.06
C ALA A 91 15.13 -6.70 -4.17
N ARG A 92 13.94 -6.10 -4.28
CA ARG A 92 13.72 -4.65 -4.45
C ARG A 92 14.29 -4.10 -5.77
N GLU A 93 14.29 -4.92 -6.81
CA GLU A 93 14.80 -4.57 -8.15
C GLU A 93 13.71 -4.03 -9.09
N THR A 94 12.46 -4.03 -8.64
CA THR A 94 11.32 -3.52 -9.41
C THR A 94 11.01 -2.06 -9.06
N THR A 95 10.59 -1.28 -10.05
CA THR A 95 9.97 0.03 -9.84
C THR A 95 8.65 0.11 -10.61
N GLY A 96 7.64 0.79 -10.07
CA GLY A 96 6.32 0.84 -10.71
C GLY A 96 5.63 -0.52 -10.78
N ALA A 97 4.74 -0.69 -11.75
CA ALA A 97 3.98 -1.93 -11.93
C ALA A 97 4.74 -2.94 -12.80
N THR A 98 4.75 -4.21 -12.38
CA THR A 98 5.09 -5.37 -13.19
C THR A 98 3.80 -6.09 -13.55
N VAL A 99 3.63 -6.48 -14.82
CA VAL A 99 2.48 -7.27 -15.27
C VAL A 99 2.93 -8.61 -15.84
N LEU A 100 2.13 -9.64 -15.59
CA LEU A 100 2.32 -10.97 -16.18
C LEU A 100 1.40 -11.12 -17.39
N LEU A 101 1.97 -11.56 -18.51
CA LEU A 101 1.27 -11.80 -19.76
C LEU A 101 0.99 -13.31 -19.89
N PRO A 102 -0.28 -13.73 -19.99
CA PRO A 102 -0.66 -15.13 -20.08
C PRO A 102 -0.14 -15.82 -21.35
#